data_AF-A0A9D5TU43-F1
#
_entry.id   AF-A0A9D5TU43-F1
#
_cell.length_a   1.000
_cell.length_b   1.000
_cell.length_c   1.000
_cell.angle_alpha   90.00
_cell.angle_beta   90.00
_cell.angle_gamma   90.00
#
_symmetry.space_group_name_H-M   'P 1'
#
loop_
_entity.id
_entity.type
_entity.pdbx_description
1 polymer ?
#
loop_
_entity_poly.entity_id
_entity_poly.type
_entity_poly.pdbx_seq_one_letter_code
_entity_poly.pdbx_strand_id
1 'polypeptide(L)' 'MSNATIFDIEHCSFVDGPGIRTTVFFKGCNLKCAWCHN' A
#
# COMPACT_ATOMS: atom_id res chain seq x y z
N MET A 1 -21.97 6.21 0.69
CA MET A 1 -20.52 6.35 0.95
C MET A 1 -19.85 5.03 0.63
N SER A 2 -18.86 5.04 -0.26
CA SER A 2 -18.05 3.86 -0.56
C SER A 2 -16.91 3.77 0.46
N ASN A 3 -16.91 2.72 1.27
CA ASN A 3 -15.82 2.44 2.20
C ASN A 3 -14.72 1.66 1.47
N ALA A 4 -13.45 2.03 1.70
CA ALA A 4 -12.30 1.29 1.20
C ALA A 4 -11.68 0.47 2.33
N THR A 5 -11.28 -0.77 2.03
CA THR A 5 -10.60 -1.64 3.00
C THR A 5 -9.10 -1.41 2.93
N ILE A 6 -8.50 -1.07 4.07
CA ILE A 6 -7.06 -0.83 4.20
C ILE A 6 -6.41 -2.14 4.67
N PHE A 7 -5.30 -2.52 4.03
CA PHE A 7 -4.47 -3.65 4.41
C PHE A 7 -3.46 -3.24 5.49
N ASP A 8 -2.76 -2.14 5.27
CA ASP A 8 -1.75 -1.62 6.20
C ASP A 8 -1.51 -0.11 6.00
N ILE A 9 -0.94 0.54 7.02
CA ILE A 9 -0.51 1.94 6.99
C ILE A 9 0.93 2.02 7.51
N GLU A 10 1.87 2.28 6.62
CA GLU A 10 3.27 2.51 6.97
C GLU A 10 3.54 3.99 7.21
N HIS A 11 4.08 4.31 8.38
CA HIS A 11 4.47 5.66 8.73
C HIS A 11 5.95 5.87 8.46
N CYS A 12 6.31 7.07 8.02
CA CYS A 12 7.69 7.46 7.75
C CYS A 12 8.42 6.59 6.71
N SER A 13 7.74 6.18 5.64
CA SER A 13 8.40 5.55 4.50
C SER A 13 9.33 6.53 3.78
N PHE A 14 10.54 6.06 3.46
CA PHE A 14 11.57 6.79 2.73
C PHE A 14 11.76 6.27 1.30
N VAL A 15 11.10 5.16 0.95
CA VAL A 15 11.33 4.42 -0.30
C VAL A 15 10.14 4.49 -1.27
N ASP A 16 8.94 4.84 -0.78
CA ASP A 16 7.72 4.91 -1.59
C ASP A 16 7.52 6.27 -2.29
N GLY A 17 8.55 7.11 -2.31
CA GLY A 17 8.55 8.38 -3.01
C GLY A 17 9.50 9.41 -2.37
N PRO A 18 9.55 10.64 -2.92
CA PRO A 18 10.44 11.68 -2.40
C PRO A 18 10.05 12.12 -0.98
N GLY A 19 11.02 12.20 -0.08
CA GLY A 19 10.84 12.67 1.31
C GLY A 19 10.32 11.59 2.26
N ILE A 20 9.73 12.03 3.38
CA ILE A 20 9.11 11.15 4.39
C ILE A 20 7.62 11.05 4.10
N ARG A 21 7.09 9.85 3.96
CA ARG A 21 5.69 9.60 3.55
C ARG A 21 4.96 8.72 4.56
N THR A 22 3.64 8.87 4.60
CA THR A 22 2.74 7.85 5.15
C THR A 22 2.15 7.10 3.97
N THR A 23 2.49 5.83 3.83
CA THR A 23 2.02 4.96 2.75
C THR A 23 0.78 4.21 3.22
N VAL A 24 -0.30 4.24 2.44
CA VAL A 24 -1.55 3.52 2.74
C VAL A 24 -1.72 2.39 1.73
N PHE A 25 -1.62 1.16 2.20
CA PHE A 25 -1.80 -0.03 1.38
C PHE A 25 -3.28 -0.45 1.39
N PHE A 26 -3.91 -0.47 0.21
CA PHE A 26 -5.29 -0.91 0.06
C PHE A 26 -5.39 -2.43 -0.06
N LYS A 27 -6.47 -3.00 0.46
CA LYS A 27 -6.73 -4.43 0.32
C LYS A 27 -7.30 -4.74 -1.07
N GLY A 28 -6.63 -5.64 -1.79
CA GLY A 28 -7.12 -6.25 -3.02
C GLY A 28 -6.26 -5.91 -4.23
N CYS A 29 -5.92 -6.93 -5.02
CA CYS A 29 -5.25 -6.81 -6.31
C CYS A 29 -5.70 -7.97 -7.20
N ASN A 30 -6.13 -7.68 -8.44
CA ASN A 30 -6.60 -8.71 -9.38
C ASN A 30 -5.47 -9.41 -10.13
N LEU A 31 -4.22 -9.00 -9.90
CA LEU A 31 -3.04 -9.66 -10.46
C LEU A 31 -2.66 -10.88 -9.63
N LYS A 32 -2.02 -11.86 -10.28
CA LYS A 32 -1.49 -13.08 -9.65
C LYS A 32 0.01 -13.20 -9.89
N CYS A 33 0.75 -12.18 -9.51
CA CYS A 33 2.19 -12.11 -9.71
C CYS A 33 2.88 -13.26 -8.96
N ALA A 34 3.85 -13.94 -9.59
CA ALA A 34 4.58 -15.04 -8.97
C ALA A 34 5.41 -14.62 -7.74
N TRP A 35 5.84 -13.36 -7.70
CA TRP A 35 6.63 -12.75 -6.62
C TRP A 35 6.07 -11.38 -6.25
N CYS A 36 4.78 -11.34 -5.94
CA CYS A 36 4.19 -10.11 -5.41
C CYS A 36 4.87 -9.79 -4.07
N HIS A 37 5.44 -8.60 -3.96
CA HIS A 37 6.02 -8.12 -2.71
C HIS A 37 4.96 -7.65 -1.71
N ASN A 38 3.69 -7.60 -2.14
CA ASN A 38 2.50 -7.22 -1.37
C ASN A 38 1.37 -8.24 -1.56
#